data_AF-A0A7C8A8I9-F1
#
_entry.id   AF-A0A7C8A8I9-F1
#
_cell.length_a   1.000
_cell.length_b   1.000
_cell.length_c   1.000
_cell.angle_alpha   90.00
_cell.angle_beta   90.00
_cell.angle_gamma   90.00
#
_symmetry.space_group_name_H-M   'P 1'
#
loop_
_entity.id
_entity.type
_entity.pdbx_description
1 polymer ?
#
loop_
_entity_poly.entity_id
_entity_poly.type
_entity_poly.pdbx_seq_one_letter_code
_entity_poly.pdbx_strand_id
1 'polypeptide(L)'
;PVVPILTSRKGEAFTAQFTWNDNGQLIRSRDDTSVKFEDFPSLFQKPTLFVGNDYANQGPNINKRLGSLALLAPACFWNLKASSIGSLALKKFLLGDLDDPYLLNPVYLRPPDIQPNPFPVLSKSKSPS
;
A
#
# COMPACT_ATOMS: atom_id res chain seq x y z
N PRO A 1 1.46 -2.88 16.78
CA PRO A 1 1.54 -3.22 15.35
C PRO A 1 2.03 -2.02 14.54
N VAL A 2 2.61 -2.28 13.37
CA VAL A 2 3.01 -1.25 12.39
C VAL A 2 2.19 -1.47 11.13
N VAL A 3 1.56 -0.41 10.64
CA VAL A 3 0.67 -0.43 9.48
C VAL A 3 1.16 0.60 8.47
N PRO A 4 1.82 0.17 7.38
CA PRO A 4 2.13 1.05 6.28
C PRO A 4 0.87 1.41 5.49
N ILE A 5 0.80 2.65 5.01
CA ILE A 5 -0.29 3.21 4.23
C ILE A 5 0.27 3.74 2.91
N LEU A 6 -0.17 3.18 1.79
CA LEU A 6 0.08 3.72 0.47
C LEU A 6 -1.23 4.21 -0.12
N THR A 7 -1.26 5.48 -0.54
CA THR A 7 -2.47 6.04 -1.18
C THR A 7 -2.87 5.22 -2.39
N SER A 8 -4.14 4.84 -2.43
CA SER A 8 -4.79 4.24 -3.59
C SER A 8 -5.81 5.23 -4.17
N ARG A 9 -6.60 4.80 -5.16
CA ARG A 9 -7.66 5.64 -5.76
C ARG A 9 -8.96 5.55 -4.93
N LYS A 10 -9.90 6.47 -5.17
CA LYS A 10 -11.29 6.38 -4.66
C LYS A 10 -11.41 6.25 -3.13
N GLY A 11 -10.53 6.93 -2.38
CA GLY A 11 -10.56 6.90 -0.91
C GLY A 11 -10.05 5.60 -0.29
N GLU A 12 -9.32 4.80 -1.06
CA GLU A 12 -8.70 3.56 -0.60
C GLU A 12 -7.23 3.78 -0.24
N ALA A 13 -6.68 2.84 0.53
CA ALA A 13 -5.26 2.68 0.79
C ALA A 13 -4.86 1.22 0.58
N PHE A 14 -3.67 1.03 -0.01
CA PHE A 14 -2.97 -0.24 0.14
C PHE A 14 -2.29 -0.27 1.50
N THR A 15 -2.45 -1.39 2.19
CA THR A 15 -1.93 -1.56 3.54
C THR A 15 -1.57 -3.01 3.81
N ALA A 16 -0.83 -3.21 4.88
CA ALA A 16 -0.52 -4.50 5.46
C ALA A 16 -0.37 -4.31 6.97
N GLN A 17 -0.11 -5.38 7.70
CA GLN A 17 0.17 -5.27 9.13
C GLN A 17 1.42 -6.04 9.50
N PHE A 18 2.26 -5.40 10.29
CA PHE A 18 3.47 -5.99 10.83
C PHE A 18 3.48 -5.93 12.37
N THR A 19 4.17 -6.88 12.98
CA THR A 19 4.37 -6.97 14.43
C THR A 19 5.83 -7.29 14.73
N TRP A 20 6.34 -6.78 15.83
CA TRP A 20 7.67 -7.17 16.31
C TRP A 20 7.57 -8.56 16.96
N ASN A 21 8.49 -9.46 16.60
CA ASN A 21 8.69 -10.70 17.34
C ASN A 21 9.69 -10.51 18.49
N ASP A 22 9.87 -11.54 19.31
CA ASP A 22 10.75 -11.50 20.48
C ASP A 22 12.23 -11.27 20.13
N ASN A 23 12.62 -11.57 18.89
CA ASN A 23 13.97 -11.35 18.36
C ASN A 23 14.17 -9.92 17.82
N GLY A 24 13.21 -9.01 18.05
CA GLY A 24 13.27 -7.63 17.55
C GLY A 24 13.18 -7.54 16.03
N GLN A 25 12.55 -8.50 15.36
CA GLN A 25 12.33 -8.48 13.92
C GLN A 25 10.88 -8.12 13.61
N LEU A 26 10.68 -7.30 12.60
CA LEU A 26 9.36 -6.94 12.11
C LEU A 26 8.85 -8.04 11.17
N ILE A 27 7.82 -8.78 11.62
CA ILE A 27 7.20 -9.88 10.87
C ILE A 27 5.84 -9.45 10.29
N ARG A 28 5.52 -9.92 9.09
CA ARG A 28 4.22 -9.71 8.46
C ARG A 28 3.15 -10.54 9.18
N SER A 29 2.10 -9.87 9.63
CA SER A 29 0.96 -10.45 10.38
C SER A 29 -0.37 -10.36 9.61
N ARG A 30 -0.42 -9.55 8.56
CA ARG A 30 -1.52 -9.49 7.59
C ARG A 30 -0.92 -9.17 6.22
N ASP A 31 -1.39 -9.86 5.19
CA ASP A 31 -0.97 -9.67 3.81
C ASP A 31 -1.37 -8.30 3.27
N ASP A 32 -0.75 -7.95 2.14
CA ASP A 32 -1.06 -6.72 1.42
C ASP A 32 -2.53 -6.74 0.97
N THR A 33 -3.25 -5.65 1.26
CA THR A 33 -4.68 -5.52 0.97
C THR A 33 -5.04 -4.09 0.58
N SER A 34 -6.16 -3.93 -0.13
CA SER A 34 -6.74 -2.63 -0.47
C SER A 34 -7.99 -2.42 0.38
N VAL A 35 -8.02 -1.35 1.17
CA VAL A 35 -9.12 -1.04 2.10
C VAL A 35 -9.53 0.42 1.99
N LYS A 36 -10.80 0.73 2.25
CA LYS A 36 -11.24 2.13 2.33
C LYS A 36 -10.82 2.72 3.66
N PHE A 37 -10.49 4.01 3.68
CA PHE A 37 -10.23 4.72 4.94
C PHE A 37 -11.44 4.64 5.90
N GLU A 38 -12.66 4.58 5.36
CA GLU A 38 -13.90 4.42 6.15
C GLU A 38 -13.95 3.13 6.97
N ASP A 39 -13.28 2.07 6.52
CA ASP A 39 -13.25 0.76 7.20
C ASP A 39 -12.18 0.70 8.30
N PHE A 40 -11.33 1.74 8.46
CA PHE A 40 -10.23 1.71 9.42
C PHE A 40 -10.68 1.44 10.86
N PRO A 41 -11.78 2.03 11.38
CA PRO A 41 -12.23 1.77 12.75
C PRO A 41 -12.55 0.29 13.03
N SER A 42 -13.07 -0.46 12.04
CA SER A 42 -13.35 -1.89 12.21
C SER A 42 -12.07 -2.74 12.07
N LEU A 43 -11.11 -2.29 11.27
CA LEU A 43 -9.86 -3.02 11.01
C LEU A 43 -8.80 -2.84 12.11
N PHE A 44 -8.74 -1.66 12.75
CA PHE A 44 -7.67 -1.27 13.66
C PHE A 44 -8.23 -0.91 15.04
N GLN A 45 -8.61 -1.93 15.80
CA GLN A 45 -9.30 -1.80 17.09
C GLN A 45 -8.35 -1.65 18.30
N LYS A 46 -7.05 -1.47 18.06
CA LYS A 46 -6.02 -1.29 19.11
C LYS A 46 -4.99 -0.24 18.68
N PRO A 47 -4.29 0.39 19.64
CA PRO A 47 -3.23 1.36 19.34
C PRO A 47 -2.23 0.80 18.33
N THR A 48 -2.09 1.50 17.21
CA THR A 48 -1.34 1.03 16.04
C THR A 48 -0.49 2.16 15.49
N LEU A 49 0.77 1.86 15.19
CA LEU A 49 1.69 2.79 14.56
C LEU A 49 1.45 2.82 13.05
N PHE A 50 1.03 3.98 12.54
CA PHE A 50 0.83 4.23 11.12
C PHE A 50 2.01 5.00 10.54
N VAL A 51 2.45 4.56 9.37
CA VAL A 51 3.44 5.23 8.53
C VAL A 51 2.94 5.19 7.10
N GLY A 52 3.17 6.24 6.32
CA GLY A 52 2.68 6.27 4.95
C GLY A 52 3.60 7.01 4.00
N ASN A 53 3.03 7.54 2.93
CA ASN A 53 3.76 8.28 1.90
C ASN A 53 3.25 9.72 1.72
N ASP A 54 2.24 10.14 2.50
CA ASP A 54 1.64 11.47 2.42
C ASP A 54 1.09 11.90 3.79
N TYR A 55 1.96 12.37 4.68
CA TYR A 55 1.57 12.77 6.04
C TYR A 55 0.47 13.83 6.06
N ALA A 56 0.56 14.83 5.16
CA ALA A 56 -0.33 15.99 5.16
C ALA A 56 -1.79 15.60 4.92
N ASN A 57 -2.05 14.63 4.03
CA ASN A 57 -3.40 14.16 3.76
C ASN A 57 -3.78 12.94 4.61
N GLN A 58 -2.88 11.95 4.73
CA GLN A 58 -3.20 10.68 5.38
C GLN A 58 -3.22 10.80 6.91
N GLY A 59 -2.28 11.54 7.52
CA GLY A 59 -2.16 11.67 8.97
C GLY A 59 -3.45 12.21 9.62
N PRO A 60 -3.92 13.42 9.25
CA PRO A 60 -5.18 13.97 9.74
C PRO A 60 -6.39 13.08 9.43
N ASN A 61 -6.42 12.45 8.26
CA ASN A 61 -7.52 11.57 7.83
C ASN A 61 -7.65 10.31 8.70
N ILE A 62 -6.52 9.68 9.01
CA ILE A 62 -6.42 8.51 9.91
C ILE A 62 -6.76 8.93 11.34
N ASN A 63 -6.16 10.02 11.84
CA ASN A 63 -6.39 10.50 13.20
C ASN A 63 -7.86 10.88 13.43
N LYS A 64 -8.52 11.51 12.45
CA LYS A 64 -9.96 11.82 12.50
C LYS A 64 -10.84 10.59 12.70
N ARG A 65 -10.43 9.42 12.21
CA ARG A 65 -11.22 8.18 12.23
C ARG A 65 -10.92 7.30 13.45
N LEU A 66 -9.66 7.25 13.86
CA LEU A 66 -9.19 6.32 14.88
C LEU A 66 -8.89 7.00 16.23
N GLY A 67 -8.74 8.32 16.25
CA GLY A 67 -8.40 9.09 17.45
C GLY A 67 -7.17 8.52 18.15
N SER A 68 -7.30 8.19 19.44
CA SER A 68 -6.21 7.65 20.27
C SER A 68 -5.66 6.30 19.81
N LEU A 69 -6.37 5.57 18.94
CA LEU A 69 -5.87 4.32 18.36
C LEU A 69 -4.85 4.56 17.24
N ALA A 70 -4.79 5.77 16.68
CA ALA A 70 -3.82 6.14 15.65
C ALA A 70 -2.56 6.77 16.25
N LEU A 71 -1.53 5.95 16.39
CA LEU A 71 -0.18 6.45 16.67
C LEU A 71 0.46 6.79 15.33
N LEU A 72 0.61 8.08 14.99
CA LEU A 72 1.24 8.49 13.74
C LEU A 72 2.76 8.57 13.91
N ALA A 73 3.52 7.93 13.02
CA ALA A 73 4.96 8.15 12.97
C ALA A 73 5.25 9.64 12.66
N PRO A 74 6.39 10.20 13.11
CA PRO A 74 6.81 11.54 12.73
C PRO A 74 6.84 11.73 11.20
N ALA A 75 6.42 12.91 10.71
CA ALA A 75 6.28 13.20 9.28
C ALA A 75 7.55 12.91 8.44
N CYS A 76 8.75 13.06 9.03
CA CYS A 76 10.03 12.75 8.38
C CYS A 76 10.28 11.26 8.11
N PHE A 77 9.38 10.38 8.57
CA PHE A 77 9.37 8.95 8.24
C PHE A 77 8.30 8.57 7.21
N TRP A 78 7.47 9.51 6.76
CA TRP A 78 6.40 9.28 5.79
C TRP A 78 6.89 9.42 4.34
N ASN A 79 8.15 9.09 4.10
CA ASN A 79 8.74 9.10 2.77
C ASN A 79 9.32 7.72 2.44
N LEU A 80 9.09 7.27 1.22
CA LEU A 80 9.68 6.03 0.71
C LEU A 80 11.18 6.24 0.53
N LYS A 81 11.98 5.45 1.24
CA LYS A 81 13.45 5.52 1.20
C LYS A 81 14.01 4.32 0.44
N ALA A 82 14.79 4.59 -0.60
CA ALA A 82 15.52 3.56 -1.32
C ALA A 82 16.47 2.76 -0.40
N SER A 83 17.04 3.41 0.61
CA SER A 83 17.88 2.75 1.62
C SER A 83 17.13 1.68 2.43
N SER A 84 15.84 1.88 2.72
CA SER A 84 15.02 0.87 3.39
C SER A 84 14.84 -0.38 2.53
N ILE A 85 14.61 -0.20 1.23
CA ILE A 85 14.52 -1.31 0.26
C ILE A 85 15.88 -1.99 0.14
N GLY A 86 16.96 -1.24 0.01
CA GLY A 86 18.32 -1.77 -0.06
C GLY A 86 18.71 -2.57 1.19
N SER A 87 18.32 -2.12 2.38
CA SER A 87 18.54 -2.86 3.62
C SER A 87 17.78 -4.20 3.64
N LEU A 88 16.54 -4.22 3.12
CA LEU A 88 15.77 -5.46 3.02
C LEU A 88 16.36 -6.40 1.96
N ALA A 89 16.76 -5.87 0.81
CA ALA A 89 17.40 -6.62 -0.26
C ALA A 89 18.73 -7.23 0.18
N LEU A 90 19.56 -6.49 0.93
CA LEU A 90 20.80 -7.00 1.50
C LEU A 90 20.53 -8.17 2.46
N LYS A 91 19.51 -8.06 3.31
CA LYS A 91 19.11 -9.16 4.20
C LYS A 91 18.69 -10.40 3.42
N LYS A 92 17.85 -10.26 2.39
CA LYS A 92 17.44 -11.36 1.50
C LYS A 92 18.66 -12.01 0.82
N PHE A 93 19.54 -11.18 0.25
CA PHE A 93 20.76 -11.62 -0.43
C PHE A 93 21.68 -12.46 0.46
N LEU A 94 21.94 -12.01 1.69
CA LEU A 94 22.79 -12.72 2.65
C LEU A 94 22.19 -14.06 3.11
N LEU A 95 20.86 -14.22 3.01
CA LEU A 95 20.15 -15.46 3.32
C LEU A 95 20.02 -16.39 2.10
N GLY A 96 20.52 -15.99 0.92
CA GLY A 96 20.34 -16.73 -0.33
C GLY A 96 18.92 -16.68 -0.88
N ASP A 97 18.06 -15.81 -0.35
CA ASP A 97 16.67 -15.61 -0.77
C ASP A 97 16.62 -14.65 -1.97
N LEU A 98 16.96 -15.17 -3.15
CA LEU A 98 17.05 -14.42 -4.40
C LEU A 98 15.86 -14.71 -5.30
N ASP A 99 15.33 -13.67 -5.93
CA ASP A 99 14.23 -13.78 -6.90
C ASP A 99 14.79 -14.02 -8.32
N ASP A 100 14.14 -14.90 -9.10
CA ASP A 100 14.43 -15.04 -10.53
C ASP A 100 13.82 -13.85 -11.30
N PRO A 101 14.62 -13.06 -12.04
CA PRO A 101 14.12 -11.90 -12.77
C PRO A 101 13.01 -12.24 -13.79
N TYR A 102 12.99 -13.47 -14.33
CA TYR A 102 11.95 -13.90 -15.28
C TYR A 102 10.61 -14.23 -14.61
N LEU A 103 10.59 -14.42 -13.29
CA LEU A 103 9.39 -14.74 -12.52
C LEU A 103 8.80 -13.53 -11.79
N LEU A 104 9.42 -12.35 -11.92
CA LEU A 104 8.95 -11.14 -11.26
C LEU A 104 7.61 -10.68 -11.84
N ASN A 105 6.59 -10.69 -10.99
CA ASN A 105 5.24 -10.25 -11.34
C ASN A 105 4.80 -9.11 -10.40
N PRO A 106 4.21 -8.02 -10.92
CA PRO A 106 3.62 -6.99 -10.08
C PRO A 106 2.51 -7.57 -9.20
N VAL A 107 2.45 -7.12 -7.95
CA VAL A 107 1.36 -7.47 -7.03
C VAL A 107 0.14 -6.60 -7.32
N TYR A 108 -0.87 -7.17 -7.99
CA TYR A 108 -2.13 -6.48 -8.29
C TYR A 108 -3.15 -6.69 -7.16
N LEU A 109 -3.27 -5.70 -6.28
CA LEU A 109 -4.22 -5.73 -5.15
C LEU A 109 -5.63 -5.26 -5.50
N ARG A 110 -5.83 -4.78 -6.74
CA ARG A 110 -7.14 -4.38 -7.27
C ARG A 110 -7.31 -4.87 -8.70
N PRO A 111 -8.54 -5.21 -9.11
CA PRO A 111 -8.85 -5.41 -10.51
C PRO A 111 -8.57 -4.12 -11.30
N PRO A 112 -8.16 -4.24 -12.58
CA PRO A 112 -7.90 -3.08 -13.41
C PRO A 112 -9.17 -2.25 -13.59
N ASP A 113 -9.04 -0.93 -13.43
CA ASP A 113 -10.12 0.04 -13.64
C ASP A 113 -10.25 0.31 -15.15
N ILE A 114 -10.70 -0.70 -15.90
CA ILE A 114 -10.96 -0.57 -17.34
C ILE A 114 -12.30 0.13 -17.49
N GLN A 115 -12.27 1.42 -17.84
CA GLN A 115 -13.46 2.11 -18.30
C GLN A 115 -13.69 1.76 -19.78
N PRO A 116 -14.93 1.42 -20.19
CA PRO A 116 -15.23 1.26 -21.61
C PRO A 116 -14.93 2.56 -22.36
N ASN A 117 -14.34 2.43 -23.56
CA ASN A 117 -13.98 3.58 -24.40
C ASN A 117 -15.24 4.46 -24.62
N PRO A 118 -15.24 5.74 -24.17
CA PRO A 118 -16.40 6.61 -24.34
C PRO A 118 -16.58 7.07 -25.79
N PHE A 119 -15.59 6.86 -26.66
CA PHE A 119 -15.67 7.22 -28.07
C PHE A 119 -16.24 6.07 -28.90
N PRO A 120 -17.29 6.30 -29.72
CA PRO A 120 -17.77 5.30 -30.66
C PRO A 120 -16.66 4.94 -31.66
N VAL A 121 -16.57 3.66 -31.99
CA VAL A 121 -15.65 3.17 -33.03
C VAL A 121 -16.04 3.86 -34.34
N LEU A 122 -15.14 4.67 -34.92
CA LEU A 122 -15.37 5.30 -36.21
C LEU A 122 -15.59 4.20 -37.26
N SER A 123 -16.85 3.99 -37.65
CA SER A 123 -17.18 3.12 -38.77
C SER A 123 -16.55 3.72 -40.04
N LYS A 124 -15.63 3.01 -40.68
CA LYS A 124 -15.11 3.39 -41.99
C LYS A 124 -16.30 3.53 -42.95
N SER A 125 -16.55 4.74 -43.44
CA SER A 125 -17.50 4.97 -44.52
C SER A 125 -17.04 4.18 -45.74
N LYS A 126 -17.89 3.26 -46.23
CA LYS A 126 -17.70 2.67 -47.55
C LYS A 126 -17.73 3.80 -48.57
N SER A 127 -16.62 3.98 -49.29
CA SER A 127 -16.58 4.83 -50.49
C SER A 127 -17.54 4.25 -51.54
N PRO A 128 -18.40 5.05 -52.17
CA PRO A 128 -19.18 4.57 -53.31
C PRO A 128 -18.26 4.40 -54.53
N SER A 129 -18.47 3.27 -55.20
CA SER A 129 -17.89 2.85 -56.48
C SER A 129 -18.40 3.67 -57.65
#